data_AF-A0A077ZUL2-F1
#
_entry.id   AF-A0A077ZUL2-F1
#
_cell.length_a   1.000
_cell.length_b   1.000
_cell.length_c   1.000
_cell.angle_alpha   90.00
_cell.angle_beta   90.00
_cell.angle_gamma   90.00
#
_symmetry.space_group_name_H-M   'P 1'
#
loop_
_entity.id
_entity.type
_entity.pdbx_description
1 polymer ?
#
loop_
_entity_poly.entity_id
_entity_poly.type
_entity_poly.pdbx_seq_one_letter_code
_entity_poly.pdbx_strand_id
1 'polypeptide(L)'
;MILNKNLEPITSMLIISALMLKVFTTIYHVLIITLLVMLDCHTDYAKILKAFYKGTEYQEMIEQAGYVLENSQKLMQDIYDMDQILHQMCSKLFKITKKLKTQEEQREEARVAYDHYRNKLQKMEKTHAKSTEAKKIDVYKRNVEKFNKSKSEFDTENSKLDKLMEQIQIKGEVIIDQICIRFTCEVESKFFIQLNKSFKKLEIIEQQMTEISQY
;
A
#
# COMPACT_ATOMS: atom_id res chain seq x y z
N MET A 1 -26.54 15.96 -21.98
CA MET A 1 -25.21 15.32 -21.92
C MET A 1 -24.63 15.66 -20.56
N ILE A 2 -24.97 14.90 -19.52
CA ILE A 2 -24.32 15.03 -18.20
C ILE A 2 -23.30 13.89 -18.19
N LEU A 3 -22.21 14.12 -18.90
CA LEU A 3 -21.02 13.27 -18.76
C LEU A 3 -20.49 13.51 -17.34
N ASN A 4 -20.23 12.40 -16.68
CA ASN A 4 -19.97 12.26 -15.27
C ASN A 4 -18.70 13.05 -14.88
N LYS A 5 -18.84 14.34 -14.55
CA LYS A 5 -17.75 15.19 -14.00
C LYS A 5 -17.13 14.61 -12.72
N ASN A 6 -17.75 13.59 -12.15
CA ASN A 6 -17.29 12.92 -10.94
C ASN A 6 -16.31 11.76 -11.20
N LEU A 7 -16.10 11.27 -12.44
CA LEU A 7 -15.15 10.18 -12.69
C LEU A 7 -13.68 10.64 -12.76
N GLU A 8 -13.39 11.76 -13.41
CA GLU A 8 -12.03 12.33 -13.48
C GLU A 8 -11.34 12.52 -12.12
N PRO A 9 -12.01 13.09 -11.09
CA PRO A 9 -11.39 13.24 -9.78
C PRO A 9 -11.13 11.88 -9.10
N ILE A 10 -11.92 10.85 -9.41
CA ILE A 10 -11.78 9.51 -8.83
C ILE A 10 -10.61 8.76 -9.46
N THR A 11 -10.50 8.77 -10.79
CA THR A 11 -9.34 8.19 -11.49
C THR A 11 -8.06 8.89 -11.05
N SER A 12 -8.10 10.22 -10.88
CA SER A 12 -6.98 11.00 -10.36
C SER A 12 -6.64 10.62 -8.92
N MET A 13 -7.62 10.46 -8.03
CA MET A 13 -7.42 10.04 -6.64
C MET A 13 -6.82 8.63 -6.53
N LEU A 14 -7.24 7.70 -7.39
CA LEU A 14 -6.71 6.33 -7.44
C LEU A 14 -5.28 6.29 -7.98
N ILE A 15 -4.99 7.08 -9.01
CA ILE A 15 -3.64 7.22 -9.56
C ILE A 15 -2.72 7.82 -8.49
N ILE A 16 -3.14 8.89 -7.82
CA ILE A 16 -2.38 9.52 -6.73
C ILE A 16 -2.18 8.53 -5.59
N SER A 17 -3.21 7.84 -5.13
CA SER A 17 -3.11 6.84 -4.05
C SER A 17 -2.18 5.69 -4.42
N ALA A 18 -2.23 5.20 -5.67
CA ALA A 18 -1.35 4.13 -6.15
C ALA A 18 0.11 4.60 -6.29
N LEU A 19 0.33 5.83 -6.77
CA LEU A 19 1.66 6.44 -6.83
C LEU A 19 2.23 6.66 -5.42
N MET A 20 1.44 7.20 -4.51
CA MET A 20 1.82 7.41 -3.12
C MET A 20 2.18 6.09 -2.45
N LEU A 21 1.38 5.03 -2.65
CA LEU A 21 1.71 3.70 -2.12
C LEU A 21 3.01 3.17 -2.73
N LYS A 22 3.23 3.32 -4.04
CA LYS A 22 4.44 2.85 -4.71
C LYS A 22 5.68 3.59 -4.21
N VAL A 23 5.61 4.91 -4.08
CA VAL A 23 6.69 5.73 -3.54
C VAL A 23 6.96 5.35 -2.08
N PHE A 24 5.91 5.26 -1.27
CA PHE A 24 6.02 4.91 0.15
C PHE A 24 6.65 3.52 0.34
N THR A 25 6.15 2.50 -0.36
CA THR A 25 6.70 1.14 -0.29
C THR A 25 8.16 1.09 -0.75
N THR A 26 8.53 1.85 -1.79
CA THR A 26 9.92 1.91 -2.26
C THR A 26 10.84 2.54 -1.21
N ILE A 27 10.48 3.71 -0.67
CA ILE A 27 11.24 4.40 0.38
C ILE A 27 11.40 3.48 1.59
N TYR A 28 10.31 2.83 1.99
CA TYR A 28 10.29 1.92 3.13
C TYR A 28 11.22 0.72 2.94
N HIS A 29 11.19 0.09 1.77
CA HIS A 29 12.04 -1.06 1.48
C HIS A 29 13.53 -0.68 1.51
N VAL A 30 13.88 0.48 0.94
CA VAL A 30 15.25 1.02 1.02
C VAL A 30 15.66 1.26 2.46
N LEU A 31 14.76 1.80 3.29
CA LEU A 31 15.06 2.03 4.69
C LEU A 31 15.29 0.71 5.45
N ILE A 32 14.42 -0.30 5.29
CA ILE A 32 14.62 -1.61 5.93
C ILE A 32 15.97 -2.19 5.56
N ILE A 33 16.30 -2.23 4.26
CA ILE A 33 17.57 -2.76 3.79
C ILE A 33 18.74 -2.01 4.44
N THR A 34 18.64 -0.68 4.51
CA THR A 34 19.67 0.15 5.16
C THR A 34 19.82 -0.19 6.64
N LEU A 35 18.70 -0.35 7.37
CA LEU A 35 18.73 -0.71 8.79
C LEU A 35 19.31 -2.10 9.03
N LEU A 36 18.94 -3.09 8.20
CA LEU A 36 19.47 -4.45 8.28
C LEU A 36 20.98 -4.48 8.03
N VAL A 37 21.45 -3.80 6.97
CA VAL A 37 22.88 -3.69 6.65
C VAL A 37 23.65 -3.01 7.79
N MET A 38 23.08 -1.97 8.41
CA MET A 38 23.69 -1.29 9.56
C MET A 38 23.88 -2.26 10.75
N LEU A 39 22.89 -3.10 11.03
CA LEU A 39 22.95 -4.10 12.10
C LEU A 39 23.96 -5.22 11.82
N ASP A 40 24.07 -5.65 10.57
CA ASP A 40 25.10 -6.60 10.14
C ASP A 40 26.50 -6.00 10.33
N CYS A 41 26.70 -4.74 9.90
CA CYS A 41 27.95 -4.03 10.12
C CYS A 41 28.31 -3.88 11.60
N HIS A 42 27.34 -3.62 12.49
CA HIS A 42 27.58 -3.60 13.93
C HIS A 42 28.08 -4.94 14.46
N THR A 43 27.47 -6.02 13.99
CA THR A 43 27.82 -7.39 14.40
C THR A 43 29.23 -7.74 13.94
N ASP A 44 29.61 -7.39 12.71
CA ASP A 44 30.95 -7.63 12.20
C ASP A 44 32.00 -6.74 12.87
N TYR A 45 31.66 -5.48 13.15
CA TYR A 45 32.53 -4.59 13.92
C TYR A 45 32.80 -5.14 15.33
N ALA A 46 31.78 -5.68 16.00
CA ALA A 46 31.93 -6.33 17.30
C ALA A 46 32.93 -7.50 17.26
N LYS A 47 32.85 -8.36 16.23
CA LYS A 47 33.78 -9.48 16.03
C LYS A 47 35.22 -8.98 15.85
N ILE A 48 35.40 -7.93 15.05
CA ILE A 48 36.73 -7.34 14.79
C ILE A 48 37.31 -6.75 16.07
N LEU A 49 36.52 -5.98 16.84
CA LEU A 49 36.95 -5.42 18.12
C LEU A 49 37.38 -6.52 19.09
N LYS A 50 36.57 -7.57 19.27
CA LYS A 50 36.90 -8.71 20.14
C LYS A 50 38.19 -9.40 19.71
N ALA A 51 38.44 -9.53 18.41
CA ALA A 51 39.68 -10.11 17.90
C ALA A 51 40.90 -9.22 18.15
N PHE A 52 40.76 -7.91 17.96
CA PHE A 52 41.85 -6.95 18.11
C PHE A 52 42.32 -6.79 19.56
N TYR A 53 41.38 -6.73 20.51
CA TYR A 53 41.67 -6.54 21.94
C TYR A 53 41.85 -7.84 22.72
N LYS A 54 41.92 -8.99 22.03
CA LYS A 54 42.10 -10.29 22.68
C LYS A 54 43.45 -10.35 23.41
N GLY A 55 43.41 -10.68 24.70
CA GLY A 55 44.60 -10.75 25.56
C GLY A 55 45.14 -9.39 26.00
N THR A 56 44.41 -8.30 25.77
CA THR A 56 44.73 -6.98 26.30
C THR A 56 44.00 -6.72 27.61
N GLU A 57 44.43 -5.71 28.36
CA GLU A 57 43.73 -5.23 29.58
C GLU A 57 42.28 -4.78 29.33
N TYR A 58 41.94 -4.45 28.08
CA TYR A 58 40.61 -4.02 27.67
C TYR A 58 39.69 -5.17 27.25
N GLN A 59 40.13 -6.43 27.29
CA GLN A 59 39.37 -7.56 26.75
C GLN A 59 37.96 -7.64 27.35
N GLU A 60 37.82 -7.52 28.67
CA GLU A 60 36.50 -7.61 29.34
C GLU A 60 35.55 -6.48 28.91
N MET A 61 36.07 -5.27 28.73
CA MET A 61 35.28 -4.11 28.27
C MET A 61 34.79 -4.31 26.83
N ILE A 62 35.66 -4.85 25.97
CA ILE A 62 35.32 -5.15 24.59
C ILE A 62 34.35 -6.32 24.48
N GLU A 63 34.42 -7.31 25.38
CA GLU A 63 33.40 -8.36 25.46
C GLU A 63 32.02 -7.77 25.81
N GLN A 64 31.95 -6.81 26.74
CA GLN A 64 30.72 -6.10 27.07
C GLN A 64 30.20 -5.23 25.92
N ALA A 65 31.08 -4.48 25.25
CA ALA A 65 30.72 -3.68 24.07
C ALA A 65 30.20 -4.57 22.94
N GLY A 66 30.85 -5.71 22.73
CA GLY A 66 30.44 -6.72 21.78
C GLY A 66 29.05 -7.28 22.09
N TYR A 67 28.74 -7.56 23.36
CA TYR A 67 27.38 -7.95 23.76
C TYR A 67 26.36 -6.86 23.43
N VAL A 68 26.67 -5.58 23.67
CA VAL A 68 25.76 -4.46 23.31
C VAL A 68 25.49 -4.40 21.80
N LEU A 69 26.52 -4.58 20.98
CA LEU A 69 26.42 -4.57 19.51
C LEU A 69 25.69 -5.80 18.97
N GLU A 70 25.94 -6.98 19.54
CA GLU A 70 25.30 -8.26 19.15
C GLU A 70 23.83 -8.35 19.59
N ASN A 71 23.45 -7.70 20.71
CA ASN A 71 22.05 -7.66 21.19
C ASN A 71 21.11 -6.84 20.29
N SER A 72 21.63 -6.34 19.17
CA SER A 72 20.86 -5.69 18.12
C SER A 72 20.04 -6.68 17.27
N GLN A 73 20.19 -7.99 17.48
CA GLN A 73 19.33 -9.03 16.89
C GLN A 73 17.84 -8.86 17.19
N LYS A 74 17.48 -8.33 18.37
CA LYS A 74 16.07 -8.05 18.68
C LYS A 74 15.49 -6.97 17.77
N LEU A 75 16.28 -5.93 17.48
CA LEU A 75 15.90 -4.87 16.52
C LEU A 75 15.74 -5.44 15.11
N MET A 76 16.61 -6.38 14.74
CA MET A 76 16.51 -7.07 13.46
C MET A 76 15.19 -7.84 13.32
N GLN A 77 14.78 -8.59 14.36
CA GLN A 77 13.50 -9.30 14.36
C GLN A 77 12.31 -8.33 14.31
N ASP A 78 12.34 -7.25 15.09
CA ASP A 78 11.29 -6.23 15.10
C ASP A 78 11.13 -5.58 13.70
N ILE A 79 12.23 -5.38 12.96
CA ILE A 79 12.22 -4.90 11.57
C ILE A 79 11.60 -5.93 10.62
N TYR A 80 11.95 -7.22 10.74
CA TYR A 80 11.39 -8.28 9.90
C TYR A 80 9.89 -8.47 10.09
N ASP A 81 9.42 -8.48 11.35
CA ASP A 81 7.99 -8.62 11.65
C ASP A 81 7.19 -7.47 11.03
N MET A 82 7.78 -6.28 10.99
CA MET A 82 7.17 -5.10 10.38
C MET A 82 7.16 -5.14 8.85
N ASP A 83 8.23 -5.62 8.20
CA ASP A 83 8.22 -5.87 6.75
C ASP A 83 7.06 -6.81 6.38
N GLN A 84 6.88 -7.89 7.15
CA GLN A 84 5.77 -8.82 6.94
C GLN A 84 4.40 -8.15 7.09
N ILE A 85 4.20 -7.35 8.15
CA ILE A 85 2.94 -6.63 8.37
C ILE A 85 2.69 -5.65 7.23
N LEU A 86 3.69 -4.87 6.81
CA LEU A 86 3.55 -3.95 5.69
C LEU A 86 3.17 -4.72 4.43
N HIS A 87 3.86 -5.82 4.12
CA HIS A 87 3.59 -6.62 2.95
C HIS A 87 2.15 -7.13 2.94
N GLN A 88 1.63 -7.56 4.10
CA GLN A 88 0.23 -7.95 4.26
C GLN A 88 -0.74 -6.78 4.01
N MET A 89 -0.44 -5.60 4.53
CA MET A 89 -1.28 -4.40 4.34
C MET A 89 -1.28 -3.94 2.87
N CYS A 90 -0.12 -3.85 2.24
CA CYS A 90 0.02 -3.53 0.83
C CYS A 90 -0.72 -4.56 -0.04
N SER A 91 -0.58 -5.86 0.26
CA SER A 91 -1.29 -6.93 -0.45
C SER A 91 -2.82 -6.76 -0.38
N LYS A 92 -3.36 -6.37 0.79
CA LYS A 92 -4.79 -6.06 0.93
C LYS A 92 -5.20 -4.90 0.04
N LEU A 93 -4.41 -3.81 0.02
CA LEU A 93 -4.69 -2.64 -0.79
C LEU A 93 -4.62 -2.95 -2.29
N PHE A 94 -3.60 -3.69 -2.75
CA PHE A 94 -3.49 -4.16 -4.14
C PHE A 94 -4.69 -5.00 -4.59
N LYS A 95 -5.17 -5.93 -3.74
CA LYS A 95 -6.35 -6.75 -4.04
C LYS A 95 -7.59 -5.89 -4.23
N ILE A 96 -7.73 -4.85 -3.42
CA ILE A 96 -8.84 -3.90 -3.47
C ILE A 96 -8.78 -3.06 -4.76
N THR A 97 -7.62 -2.48 -5.10
CA THR A 97 -7.44 -1.72 -6.34
C THR A 97 -7.69 -2.58 -7.57
N LYS A 98 -7.25 -3.85 -7.57
CA LYS A 98 -7.52 -4.79 -8.65
C LYS A 98 -9.03 -5.04 -8.84
N LYS A 99 -9.76 -5.24 -7.75
CA LYS A 99 -11.23 -5.39 -7.79
C LYS A 99 -11.91 -4.16 -8.38
N LEU A 100 -11.45 -2.96 -8.01
CA LEU A 100 -12.01 -1.71 -8.51
C LEU A 100 -11.83 -1.58 -10.02
N LYS A 101 -10.61 -1.84 -10.51
CA LYS A 101 -10.32 -1.83 -11.95
C LYS A 101 -11.22 -2.79 -12.72
N THR A 102 -11.36 -4.03 -12.25
CA THR A 102 -12.24 -5.01 -12.90
C THR A 102 -13.71 -4.55 -12.90
N GLN A 103 -14.18 -3.94 -11.81
CA GLN A 103 -15.55 -3.42 -11.73
C GLN A 103 -15.78 -2.20 -12.64
N GLU A 104 -14.76 -1.35 -12.82
CA GLU A 104 -14.79 -0.21 -13.76
C GLU A 104 -14.90 -0.70 -15.21
N GLU A 105 -14.10 -1.71 -15.59
CA GLU A 105 -14.16 -2.35 -16.91
C GLU A 105 -15.58 -2.93 -17.18
N GLN A 106 -16.15 -3.65 -16.22
CA GLN A 106 -17.52 -4.19 -16.33
C GLN A 106 -18.59 -3.09 -16.48
N ARG A 107 -18.46 -2.01 -15.71
CA ARG A 107 -19.38 -0.86 -15.78
C ARG A 107 -19.26 -0.15 -17.13
N GLU A 108 -18.07 -0.06 -17.69
CA GLU A 108 -17.85 0.56 -18.99
C GLU A 108 -18.41 -0.28 -20.14
N GLU A 109 -18.23 -1.60 -20.10
CA GLU A 109 -18.89 -2.52 -21.05
C GLU A 109 -20.42 -2.37 -21.02
N ALA A 110 -21.01 -2.33 -19.82
CA ALA A 110 -22.44 -2.11 -19.64
C ALA A 110 -22.89 -0.74 -20.17
N ARG A 111 -22.10 0.32 -19.96
CA ARG A 111 -22.36 1.67 -20.49
C ARG A 111 -22.41 1.67 -22.01
N VAL A 112 -21.44 1.04 -22.66
CA VAL A 112 -21.37 0.95 -24.12
C VAL A 112 -22.60 0.22 -24.69
N ALA A 113 -23.03 -0.87 -24.06
CA ALA A 113 -24.24 -1.59 -24.46
C ALA A 113 -25.50 -0.73 -24.28
N TYR A 114 -25.63 -0.02 -23.16
CA TYR A 114 -26.73 0.91 -22.89
C TYR A 114 -26.78 2.02 -23.95
N ASP A 115 -25.66 2.69 -24.22
CA ASP A 115 -25.59 3.78 -25.21
C ASP A 115 -25.86 3.28 -26.64
N HIS A 116 -25.43 2.06 -26.98
CA HIS A 116 -25.76 1.42 -28.26
C HIS A 116 -27.28 1.33 -28.46
N TYR A 117 -28.01 0.75 -27.49
CA TYR A 117 -29.46 0.58 -27.61
C TYR A 117 -30.22 1.90 -27.48
N ARG A 118 -29.73 2.83 -26.67
CA ARG A 118 -30.28 4.19 -26.57
C ARG A 118 -30.26 4.90 -27.91
N ASN A 119 -29.11 4.93 -28.57
CA ASN A 119 -28.94 5.55 -29.88
C ASN A 119 -29.76 4.82 -30.96
N LYS A 120 -29.83 3.49 -30.88
CA LYS A 120 -30.64 2.67 -31.79
C LYS A 120 -32.13 2.98 -31.65
N LEU A 121 -32.65 3.08 -30.43
CA LEU A 121 -34.04 3.47 -30.18
C LEU A 121 -34.35 4.87 -30.68
N GLN A 122 -33.50 5.86 -30.42
CA GLN A 122 -33.70 7.22 -30.93
C GLN A 122 -33.81 7.28 -32.47
N LYS A 123 -33.06 6.43 -33.18
CA LYS A 123 -33.18 6.30 -34.65
C LYS A 123 -34.48 5.61 -35.06
N MET A 124 -34.90 4.59 -34.30
CA MET A 124 -36.11 3.82 -34.57
C MET A 124 -37.40 4.55 -34.17
N GLU A 125 -37.37 5.45 -33.19
CA GLU A 125 -38.53 6.26 -32.78
C GLU A 125 -39.10 7.06 -33.95
N LYS A 126 -38.23 7.54 -34.84
CA LYS A 126 -38.64 8.32 -36.02
C LYS A 126 -39.32 7.48 -37.11
N THR A 127 -39.12 6.16 -37.12
CA THR A 127 -39.45 5.31 -38.28
C THR A 127 -40.33 4.10 -37.93
N HIS A 128 -40.27 3.59 -36.71
CA HIS A 128 -40.90 2.34 -36.28
C HIS A 128 -41.94 2.55 -35.17
N ALA A 129 -41.80 3.55 -34.31
CA ALA A 129 -42.67 3.74 -33.13
C ALA A 129 -44.14 4.09 -33.47
N LYS A 130 -44.38 4.73 -34.63
CA LYS A 130 -45.72 5.04 -35.15
C LYS A 130 -46.06 4.24 -36.41
N SER A 131 -45.30 3.19 -36.71
CA SER A 131 -45.54 2.38 -37.91
C SER A 131 -46.82 1.56 -37.76
N THR A 132 -47.56 1.38 -38.84
CA THR A 132 -48.70 0.47 -38.93
C THR A 132 -48.30 -0.96 -39.32
N GLU A 133 -47.03 -1.17 -39.71
CA GLU A 133 -46.51 -2.49 -40.07
C GLU A 133 -46.15 -3.31 -38.83
N ALA A 134 -46.82 -4.45 -38.63
CA ALA A 134 -46.60 -5.34 -37.48
C ALA A 134 -45.12 -5.72 -37.27
N LYS A 135 -44.39 -5.99 -38.36
CA LYS A 135 -42.95 -6.31 -38.28
C LYS A 135 -42.12 -5.15 -37.71
N LYS A 136 -42.42 -3.90 -38.05
CA LYS A 136 -41.68 -2.73 -37.55
C LYS A 136 -41.98 -2.47 -36.06
N ILE A 137 -43.24 -2.66 -35.66
CA ILE A 137 -43.66 -2.60 -34.26
C ILE A 137 -42.94 -3.67 -33.42
N ASP A 138 -42.89 -4.91 -33.90
CA ASP A 138 -42.20 -6.00 -33.20
C ASP A 138 -40.70 -5.76 -33.04
N VAL A 139 -40.04 -5.29 -34.10
CA VAL A 139 -38.61 -4.97 -34.05
C VAL A 139 -38.36 -3.81 -33.08
N TYR A 140 -39.24 -2.80 -33.03
CA TYR A 140 -39.15 -1.72 -32.05
C TYR A 140 -39.28 -2.27 -30.61
N LYS A 141 -40.31 -3.06 -30.34
CA LYS A 141 -40.56 -3.66 -29.01
C LYS A 141 -39.37 -4.48 -28.51
N ARG A 142 -38.78 -5.33 -29.35
CA ARG A 142 -37.58 -6.11 -28.99
C ARG A 142 -36.38 -5.23 -28.65
N ASN A 143 -36.20 -4.09 -29.33
CA ASN A 143 -35.10 -3.17 -29.01
C ASN A 143 -35.39 -2.36 -27.73
N VAL A 144 -36.67 -2.09 -27.41
CA VAL A 144 -37.07 -1.49 -26.12
C VAL A 144 -36.74 -2.45 -24.96
N GLU A 145 -37.06 -3.73 -25.11
CA GLU A 145 -36.70 -4.76 -24.10
C GLU A 145 -35.18 -4.84 -23.90
N LYS A 146 -34.39 -4.85 -24.99
CA LYS A 146 -32.93 -4.85 -24.93
C LYS A 146 -32.37 -3.58 -24.27
N PHE A 147 -32.92 -2.41 -24.59
CA PHE A 147 -32.56 -1.16 -23.94
C PHE A 147 -32.83 -1.19 -22.43
N ASN A 148 -34.01 -1.63 -22.02
CA ASN A 148 -34.38 -1.72 -20.60
C ASN A 148 -33.44 -2.69 -19.86
N LYS A 149 -33.10 -3.82 -20.47
CA LYS A 149 -32.13 -4.77 -19.92
C LYS A 149 -30.75 -4.14 -19.74
N SER A 150 -30.18 -3.56 -20.80
CA SER A 150 -28.85 -2.93 -20.74
C SER A 150 -28.81 -1.71 -19.81
N LYS A 151 -29.91 -0.96 -19.69
CA LYS A 151 -30.04 0.11 -18.69
C LYS A 151 -29.98 -0.44 -17.28
N SER A 152 -30.75 -1.48 -16.98
CA SER A 152 -30.74 -2.13 -15.66
C SER A 152 -29.38 -2.73 -15.31
N GLU A 153 -28.68 -3.32 -16.29
CA GLU A 153 -27.31 -3.83 -16.11
C GLU A 153 -26.34 -2.69 -15.82
N PHE A 154 -26.38 -1.59 -16.58
CA PHE A 154 -25.56 -0.42 -16.32
C PHE A 154 -25.81 0.20 -14.95
N ASP A 155 -27.07 0.38 -14.55
CA ASP A 155 -27.44 0.92 -13.24
C ASP A 155 -26.94 0.00 -12.10
N THR A 156 -26.98 -1.33 -12.31
CA THR A 156 -26.47 -2.32 -11.36
C THR A 156 -24.94 -2.25 -11.22
N GLU A 157 -24.21 -2.25 -12.33
CA GLU A 157 -22.74 -2.17 -12.31
C GLU A 157 -22.25 -0.81 -11.80
N ASN A 158 -22.97 0.28 -12.07
CA ASN A 158 -22.68 1.60 -11.51
C ASN A 158 -22.88 1.61 -9.99
N SER A 159 -23.97 1.04 -9.47
CA SER A 159 -24.20 0.94 -8.02
C SER A 159 -23.16 0.07 -7.32
N LYS A 160 -22.71 -1.03 -7.94
CA LYS A 160 -21.61 -1.85 -7.41
C LYS A 160 -20.31 -1.06 -7.35
N LEU A 161 -20.00 -0.29 -8.38
CA LEU A 161 -18.83 0.58 -8.41
C LEU A 161 -18.89 1.62 -7.29
N ASP A 162 -20.01 2.32 -7.13
CA ASP A 162 -20.20 3.33 -6.06
C ASP A 162 -19.98 2.74 -4.66
N LYS A 163 -20.58 1.58 -4.37
CA LYS A 163 -20.37 0.87 -3.10
C LYS A 163 -18.91 0.44 -2.89
N LEU A 164 -18.25 -0.01 -3.95
CA LEU A 164 -16.86 -0.41 -3.87
C LEU A 164 -15.97 0.82 -3.61
N MET A 165 -16.23 1.94 -4.26
CA MET A 165 -15.50 3.19 -4.02
C MET A 165 -15.62 3.68 -2.58
N GLU A 166 -16.84 3.67 -2.02
CA GLU A 166 -17.06 4.03 -0.62
C GLU A 166 -16.28 3.12 0.34
N GLN A 167 -16.28 1.81 0.09
CA GLN A 167 -15.48 0.87 0.87
C GLN A 167 -13.97 1.13 0.75
N ILE A 168 -13.50 1.57 -0.42
CA ILE A 168 -12.09 1.86 -0.68
C ILE A 168 -11.67 3.13 0.03
N GLN A 169 -12.50 4.16 0.01
CA GLN A 169 -12.20 5.39 0.72
C GLN A 169 -12.04 5.12 2.21
N ILE A 170 -13.03 4.43 2.81
CA ILE A 170 -12.99 4.11 4.25
C ILE A 170 -11.84 3.17 4.60
N LYS A 171 -11.67 2.06 3.87
CA LYS A 171 -10.64 1.04 4.21
C LYS A 171 -9.25 1.47 3.79
N GLY A 172 -9.13 2.21 2.70
CA GLY A 172 -7.86 2.69 2.15
C GLY A 172 -7.22 3.71 3.08
N GLU A 173 -7.99 4.69 3.55
CA GLU A 173 -7.52 5.66 4.56
C GLU A 173 -7.05 4.94 5.83
N VAL A 174 -7.84 4.02 6.38
CA VAL A 174 -7.45 3.25 7.57
C VAL A 174 -6.18 2.43 7.35
N ILE A 175 -6.01 1.82 6.17
CA ILE A 175 -4.78 1.06 5.86
C ILE A 175 -3.58 1.99 5.76
N ILE A 176 -3.72 3.15 5.10
CA ILE A 176 -2.64 4.14 4.96
C ILE A 176 -2.27 4.70 6.34
N ASP A 177 -3.24 5.07 7.15
CA ASP A 177 -3.01 5.56 8.51
C ASP A 177 -2.33 4.49 9.36
N GLN A 178 -2.78 3.23 9.28
CA GLN A 178 -2.13 2.14 9.99
C GLN A 178 -0.69 1.93 9.55
N ILE A 179 -0.39 2.06 8.25
CA ILE A 179 0.97 1.95 7.72
C ILE A 179 1.82 3.11 8.26
N CYS A 180 1.36 4.35 8.14
CA CYS A 180 2.08 5.55 8.58
C CYS A 180 2.31 5.54 10.10
N ILE A 181 1.27 5.33 10.90
CA ILE A 181 1.35 5.35 12.36
C ILE A 181 2.23 4.21 12.87
N ARG A 182 2.03 2.97 12.40
CA ARG A 182 2.85 1.85 12.87
C ARG A 182 4.31 2.04 12.50
N PHE A 183 4.58 2.53 11.30
CA PHE A 183 5.95 2.76 10.88
C PHE A 183 6.64 3.86 11.68
N THR A 184 6.07 5.07 11.68
CA THR A 184 6.69 6.25 12.29
C THR A 184 6.68 6.16 13.81
N CYS A 185 5.58 5.71 14.42
CA CYS A 185 5.47 5.70 15.88
C CYS A 185 5.98 4.41 16.52
N GLU A 186 5.77 3.23 15.91
CA GLU A 186 6.15 1.97 16.55
C GLU A 186 7.55 1.52 16.19
N VAL A 187 8.05 1.74 14.97
CA VAL A 187 9.37 1.26 14.58
C VAL A 187 10.43 2.33 14.63
N GLU A 188 10.28 3.46 13.95
CA GLU A 188 11.33 4.48 13.97
C GLU A 188 11.62 4.91 15.41
N SER A 189 10.58 5.22 16.18
CA SER A 189 10.73 5.60 17.59
C SER A 189 11.38 4.50 18.43
N LYS A 190 10.90 3.25 18.38
CA LYS A 190 11.51 2.16 19.17
C LYS A 190 12.93 1.85 18.72
N PHE A 191 13.18 1.88 17.42
CA PHE A 191 14.50 1.65 16.83
C PHE A 191 15.49 2.70 17.30
N PHE A 192 15.18 3.99 17.12
CA PHE A 192 16.06 5.08 17.54
C PHE A 192 16.23 5.13 19.06
N ILE A 193 15.19 4.83 19.85
CA ILE A 193 15.31 4.73 21.31
C ILE A 193 16.26 3.60 21.72
N GLN A 194 16.11 2.41 21.13
CA GLN A 194 16.99 1.28 21.44
C GLN A 194 18.42 1.52 20.96
N LEU A 195 18.59 2.09 19.76
CA LEU A 195 19.89 2.45 19.20
C LEU A 195 20.60 3.47 20.09
N ASN A 196 19.90 4.54 20.51
CA ASN A 196 20.43 5.55 21.43
C ASN A 196 20.80 4.94 22.79
N LYS A 197 19.99 4.00 23.31
CA LYS A 197 20.30 3.28 24.54
C LYS A 197 21.58 2.43 24.40
N SER A 198 21.79 1.80 23.24
CA SER A 198 23.01 1.07 22.94
C SER A 198 24.22 1.99 22.83
N PHE A 199 24.09 3.14 22.15
CA PHE A 199 25.15 4.15 22.06
C PHE A 199 25.58 4.65 23.45
N LYS A 200 24.64 4.99 24.33
CA LYS A 200 24.96 5.41 25.70
C LYS A 200 25.71 4.35 26.50
N LYS A 201 25.42 3.06 26.27
CA LYS A 201 26.18 1.98 26.90
C LYS A 201 27.61 1.89 26.35
N LEU A 202 27.78 2.08 25.05
CA LEU A 202 29.10 2.09 24.42
C LEU A 202 29.94 3.28 24.91
N GLU A 203 29.34 4.46 25.06
CA GLU A 203 30.00 5.66 25.61
C GLU A 203 30.50 5.44 27.04
N ILE A 204 29.71 4.77 27.89
CA ILE A 204 30.14 4.40 29.25
C ILE A 204 31.35 3.46 29.21
N ILE A 205 31.36 2.48 28.30
CA ILE A 205 32.48 1.53 28.15
C ILE A 205 33.73 2.24 27.65
N GLU A 206 33.60 3.13 26.65
CA GLU A 206 34.70 3.94 26.15
C GLU A 206 35.31 4.81 27.26
N GLN A 207 34.47 5.40 28.11
CA GLN A 207 34.92 6.18 29.24
C GLN A 207 35.71 5.33 30.25
N GLN A 208 35.24 4.11 30.55
CA GLN A 208 35.96 3.16 31.40
C GLN A 208 37.31 2.74 30.80
N MET A 209 37.38 2.50 29.49
CA MET A 209 38.64 2.21 28.80
C MET A 209 39.61 3.39 28.88
N THR A 210 39.11 4.61 28.72
CA THR A 210 39.91 5.84 28.83
C THR A 210 40.48 6.00 30.23
N GLU A 211 39.68 5.73 31.27
CA GLU A 211 40.13 5.77 32.65
C GLU A 211 41.26 4.77 32.90
N ILE A 212 41.16 3.53 32.42
CA ILE A 212 42.25 2.54 32.52
C ILE A 212 43.53 3.05 31.86
N SER A 213 43.44 3.61 30.65
CA SER A 213 44.62 4.06 29.90
C SER A 213 45.39 5.21 30.56
N GLN A 214 44.79 5.87 31.56
CA GLN A 214 45.40 6.96 32.33
C GLN A 214 46.15 6.47 33.58
N TYR A 215 46.06 5.19 33.92
CA TYR A 215 46.78 4.54 35.02
C TYR A 215 47.92 3.66 34.52
#